data_AF-A0A118JZ44-F1
#
_entry.id   AF-A0A118JZ44-F1
#
_cell.length_a   1.000
_cell.length_b   1.000
_cell.length_c   1.000
_cell.angle_alpha   90.00
_cell.angle_beta   90.00
_cell.angle_gamma   90.00
#
_symmetry.space_group_name_H-M   'P 1'
#
loop_
_entity.id
_entity.type
_entity.pdbx_description
1 polymer ?
#
loop_
_entity_poly.entity_id
_entity_poly.type
_entity_poly.pdbx_seq_one_letter_code
_entity_poly.pdbx_strand_id
1 'polypeptide(L)'
;MAKIGLFDLEKHFAFYGAYHSNPVNVFIHMLFVWPILFTSLVILYFTPPLVDLSLPYSLIMNYGFFFTVIYAGFYVSLDVKAGSLAGFLCFLCWVFGSFLAHHLGFSLAWKVIMRSGLSTMVIPAKVDAGIQEWKEKKQKKIS
;
A
#
# COMPACT_ATOMS: atom_id res chain seq x y z
N MET A 1 3.80 39.49 2.68
CA MET A 1 2.50 38.86 3.04
C MET A 1 2.78 37.47 3.55
N ALA A 2 2.41 37.16 4.79
CA ALA A 2 2.60 35.82 5.35
C ALA A 2 1.69 34.83 4.58
N LYS A 3 2.28 33.94 3.78
CA LYS A 3 1.55 32.77 3.27
C LYS A 3 1.13 31.97 4.49
N ILE A 4 -0.17 31.85 4.69
CA ILE A 4 -0.77 31.02 5.73
C ILE A 4 -0.19 29.61 5.55
N GLY A 5 0.61 29.14 6.51
CA GLY A 5 1.51 27.98 6.34
C GLY A 5 0.85 26.64 5.99
N LEU A 6 -0.47 26.60 5.88
CA LEU A 6 -1.31 25.47 5.45
C LEU A 6 -1.51 25.40 3.93
N PHE A 7 -1.36 26.51 3.22
CA PHE A 7 -1.53 26.59 1.76
C PHE A 7 -0.22 26.88 1.03
N ASP A 8 0.91 26.83 1.74
CA ASP A 8 2.21 26.99 1.12
C ASP A 8 2.65 25.69 0.45
N LEU A 9 2.10 25.45 -0.74
CA LEU A 9 2.35 24.24 -1.52
C LEU A 9 3.85 23.97 -1.71
N GLU A 10 4.66 25.00 -1.88
CA GLU A 10 6.11 24.87 -2.04
C GLU A 10 6.75 24.21 -0.81
N LYS A 11 6.38 24.67 0.39
CA LYS A 11 6.85 24.08 1.65
C LYS A 11 6.34 22.65 1.83
N HIS A 12 5.08 22.37 1.48
CA HIS A 12 4.50 21.03 1.57
C HIS A 12 5.14 20.04 0.58
N PHE A 13 5.33 20.44 -0.67
CA PHE A 13 5.99 19.62 -1.69
C PHE A 13 7.48 19.43 -1.39
N ALA A 14 8.19 20.46 -0.91
CA ALA A 14 9.58 20.32 -0.49
C ALA A 14 9.72 19.35 0.69
N PHE A 15 8.83 19.42 1.67
CA PHE A 15 8.78 18.44 2.76
C PHE A 15 8.45 17.04 2.26
N TYR A 16 7.42 16.91 1.41
CA TYR A 16 7.00 15.64 0.82
C TYR A 16 8.13 14.99 0.00
N GLY A 17 8.83 15.78 -0.82
CA GLY A 17 9.99 15.34 -1.57
C GLY A 17 11.13 14.90 -0.66
N ALA A 18 11.51 15.71 0.32
CA ALA A 18 12.56 15.35 1.29
C ALA A 18 12.21 14.11 2.12
N TYR A 19 10.92 13.88 2.41
CA TYR A 19 10.41 12.69 3.08
C TYR A 19 10.53 11.45 2.20
N HIS A 20 10.17 11.56 0.91
CA HIS A 20 10.30 10.46 -0.07
C HIS A 20 11.72 10.26 -0.61
N SER A 21 12.66 11.16 -0.31
CA SER A 21 14.09 10.98 -0.57
C SER A 21 14.82 10.24 0.57
N ASN A 22 14.18 10.00 1.72
CA ASN A 22 14.80 9.28 2.83
C ASN A 22 14.80 7.76 2.55
N PRO A 23 15.97 7.08 2.50
CA PRO A 23 16.05 5.67 2.11
C PRO A 23 15.34 4.73 3.07
N VAL A 24 15.27 5.07 4.37
CA VAL A 24 14.53 4.27 5.37
C VAL A 24 13.04 4.36 5.10
N ASN A 25 12.53 5.56 4.82
CA ASN A 25 11.13 5.76 4.48
C ASN A 25 10.74 5.04 3.17
N VAL A 26 11.58 5.17 2.13
CA VAL A 26 11.37 4.44 0.87
C VAL A 26 11.36 2.93 1.10
N PHE A 27 12.30 2.41 1.89
CA PHE A 27 12.32 0.99 2.23
C PHE A 27 11.04 0.52 2.93
N ILE A 28 10.57 1.28 3.92
CA ILE A 28 9.32 0.99 4.64
C ILE A 28 8.13 1.03 3.68
N HIS A 29 8.04 2.06 2.82
CA HIS A 29 6.99 2.16 1.82
C HIS A 29 6.97 0.94 0.90
N MET A 30 8.13 0.56 0.36
CA MET A 30 8.29 -0.61 -0.51
C MET A 30 7.98 -1.93 0.21
N LEU A 31 8.14 -2.00 1.52
CA LEU A 31 7.81 -3.20 2.31
C LEU A 31 6.32 -3.31 2.63
N PHE A 32 5.68 -2.21 3.04
CA PHE A 32 4.31 -2.23 3.57
C PHE A 32 3.22 -2.03 2.53
N VAL A 33 3.53 -1.53 1.33
CA VAL A 33 2.54 -1.39 0.26
C VAL A 33 1.92 -2.74 -0.12
N TRP A 34 2.70 -3.83 -0.15
CA TRP A 34 2.21 -5.15 -0.58
C TRP A 34 1.28 -5.84 0.41
N PRO A 35 1.58 -5.91 1.73
CA PRO A 35 0.63 -6.41 2.72
C PRO A 35 -0.69 -5.61 2.75
N ILE A 36 -0.62 -4.28 2.61
CA ILE A 36 -1.80 -3.42 2.55
C ILE A 36 -2.64 -3.79 1.33
N LEU A 37 -2.04 -3.80 0.13
CA LEU A 37 -2.73 -4.19 -1.09
C LEU A 37 -3.35 -5.58 -0.98
N PHE A 38 -2.60 -6.56 -0.47
CA PHE A 38 -3.05 -7.94 -0.28
C PHE A 38 -4.30 -8.01 0.60
N THR A 39 -4.25 -7.40 1.78
CA THR A 39 -5.40 -7.40 2.71
C THR A 39 -6.61 -6.66 2.16
N SER A 40 -6.42 -5.56 1.42
CA SER A 40 -7.50 -4.89 0.69
C SER A 40 -8.14 -5.81 -0.34
N LEU A 41 -7.34 -6.55 -1.12
CA LEU A 41 -7.85 -7.49 -2.12
C LEU A 41 -8.61 -8.68 -1.50
N VAL A 42 -8.17 -9.17 -0.33
CA VAL A 42 -8.91 -10.19 0.44
C VAL A 42 -10.29 -9.69 0.86
N ILE A 43 -10.43 -8.42 1.27
CA ILE A 43 -11.75 -7.83 1.57
C ILE A 43 -12.58 -7.72 0.30
N LEU A 44 -11.98 -7.18 -0.77
CA LEU A 44 -12.67 -6.95 -2.03
C LEU A 44 -13.13 -8.26 -2.68
N TYR A 45 -12.52 -9.40 -2.37
CA TYR A 45 -12.97 -10.72 -2.80
C TYR A 45 -14.45 -10.98 -2.47
N PHE A 46 -14.94 -10.48 -1.33
CA PHE A 46 -16.33 -10.69 -0.89
C PHE A 46 -17.35 -9.75 -1.55
N THR A 47 -16.90 -8.93 -2.52
CA THR A 47 -17.82 -8.11 -3.33
C THR A 47 -18.45 -8.94 -4.46
N PRO A 48 -19.69 -8.62 -4.88
CA PRO A 48 -20.35 -9.32 -5.98
C PRO A 48 -19.55 -9.27 -7.28
N PRO A 49 -19.65 -10.30 -8.15
CA PRO A 49 -19.07 -10.25 -9.49
C PRO A 49 -19.69 -9.08 -10.28
N LEU A 50 -18.83 -8.36 -11.01
CA LEU A 50 -19.24 -7.30 -11.92
C LEU A 50 -19.41 -7.82 -13.35
N VAL A 51 -18.73 -8.92 -13.66
CA VAL A 51 -18.86 -9.66 -14.92
C VAL A 51 -19.13 -11.11 -14.58
N ASP A 52 -20.20 -11.67 -15.14
CA ASP A 52 -20.59 -13.06 -14.92
C ASP A 52 -19.75 -14.00 -15.80
N LEU A 53 -18.47 -14.11 -15.45
CA LEU A 53 -17.52 -15.02 -16.08
C LEU A 53 -17.00 -16.01 -15.04
N SER A 54 -17.22 -17.29 -15.30
CA SER A 54 -16.71 -18.37 -14.45
C SER A 54 -15.22 -18.61 -14.73
N LEU A 55 -14.36 -18.09 -13.86
CA LEU A 55 -12.92 -18.36 -13.90
C LEU A 55 -12.57 -19.58 -13.04
N PRO A 56 -11.48 -20.31 -13.37
CA PRO A 56 -11.02 -21.42 -12.56
C PRO A 56 -10.49 -20.94 -11.20
N TYR A 57 -10.41 -21.86 -10.24
CA TYR A 57 -9.84 -21.62 -8.90
C TYR A 57 -10.53 -20.53 -8.06
N SER A 58 -11.84 -20.39 -8.24
CA SER A 58 -12.65 -19.41 -7.48
C SER A 58 -12.21 -17.96 -7.69
N LEU A 59 -11.58 -17.65 -8.82
CA LEU A 59 -11.29 -16.27 -9.20
C LEU A 59 -12.59 -15.57 -9.63
N ILE A 60 -12.82 -14.37 -9.09
CA ILE A 60 -14.05 -13.60 -9.35
C ILE A 60 -13.68 -12.28 -10.00
N MET A 61 -14.36 -11.95 -11.11
CA MET A 61 -14.24 -10.64 -11.76
C MET A 61 -15.08 -9.59 -11.02
N ASN A 62 -14.63 -9.21 -9.83
CA ASN A 62 -15.25 -8.19 -8.98
C ASN A 62 -14.36 -6.94 -8.87
N TYR A 63 -14.68 -6.04 -7.94
CA TYR A 63 -13.88 -4.82 -7.71
C TYR A 63 -12.39 -5.10 -7.46
N GLY A 64 -12.03 -6.22 -6.82
CA GLY A 64 -10.65 -6.61 -6.57
C GLY A 64 -9.87 -6.89 -7.87
N PHE A 65 -10.51 -7.54 -8.85
CA PHE A 65 -9.91 -7.76 -10.16
C PHE A 65 -9.65 -6.45 -10.91
N PHE A 66 -10.66 -5.58 -11.01
CA PHE A 66 -10.51 -4.30 -11.72
C PHE A 66 -9.48 -3.39 -11.04
N PHE A 67 -9.49 -3.35 -9.70
CA PHE A 67 -8.48 -2.63 -8.93
C PHE A 67 -7.06 -3.12 -9.29
N THR A 68 -6.88 -4.44 -9.35
CA THR A 68 -5.59 -5.05 -9.71
C THR A 68 -5.14 -4.66 -11.12
N VAL A 69 -6.03 -4.74 -12.12
CA VAL A 69 -5.70 -4.40 -13.51
C VAL A 69 -5.35 -2.92 -13.65
N ILE A 70 -6.14 -2.04 -13.03
CA ILE A 70 -5.91 -0.59 -13.07
C ILE A 70 -4.56 -0.24 -12.44
N TYR A 71 -4.26 -0.76 -11.24
CA TYR A 71 -2.99 -0.47 -10.57
C TYR A 71 -1.79 -1.11 -11.28
N ALA A 72 -1.93 -2.31 -11.84
CA ALA A 72 -0.86 -2.92 -12.64
C ALA A 72 -0.56 -2.07 -13.88
N GLY A 73 -1.58 -1.63 -14.62
CA GLY A 73 -1.41 -0.74 -15.77
C GLY A 73 -0.82 0.62 -15.39
N PHE A 74 -1.24 1.19 -14.27
CA PHE A 74 -0.68 2.42 -13.72
C PHE A 74 0.81 2.27 -13.42
N TYR A 75 1.22 1.22 -12.70
CA TYR A 75 2.63 1.00 -12.38
C TYR A 75 3.50 0.81 -13.61
N VAL A 76 3.07 0.00 -14.59
CA VAL A 76 3.80 -0.19 -15.86
C VAL A 76 3.95 1.12 -16.62
N SER A 77 2.94 1.99 -16.57
CA SER A 77 2.98 3.30 -17.23
C SER A 77 3.97 4.28 -16.58
N LEU A 78 4.31 4.09 -15.29
CA LEU A 78 5.29 4.93 -14.58
C LEU A 78 6.73 4.56 -14.91
N ASP A 79 7.04 3.27 -14.93
CA ASP A 79 8.34 2.74 -15.35
C ASP A 79 8.16 1.31 -15.86
N VAL A 80 8.61 1.01 -17.09
CA VAL A 80 8.36 -0.29 -17.69
C VAL A 80 9.00 -1.44 -16.91
N LYS A 81 10.20 -1.26 -16.34
CA LYS A 81 10.93 -2.34 -15.67
C LYS A 81 10.42 -2.57 -14.26
N ALA A 82 10.45 -1.54 -13.43
CA ALA A 82 9.99 -1.61 -12.05
C ALA A 82 8.46 -1.79 -11.99
N GLY A 83 7.74 -1.13 -12.90
CA GLY A 83 6.30 -1.22 -13.00
C GLY A 83 5.80 -2.58 -13.48
N SER A 84 6.52 -3.27 -14.37
CA SER A 84 6.17 -4.66 -14.73
C SER A 84 6.30 -5.60 -13.54
N LEU A 85 7.35 -5.44 -12.72
CA LEU A 85 7.50 -6.20 -11.48
C LEU A 85 6.37 -5.88 -10.49
N ALA A 86 6.05 -4.59 -10.31
CA ALA A 86 4.95 -4.17 -9.45
C ALA A 86 3.60 -4.70 -9.93
N GLY A 87 3.33 -4.65 -11.23
CA GLY A 87 2.14 -5.22 -11.85
C GLY A 87 2.03 -6.72 -11.63
N PHE A 88 3.14 -7.46 -11.79
CA PHE A 88 3.19 -8.88 -11.46
C PHE A 88 2.88 -9.16 -9.98
N LEU A 89 3.43 -8.36 -9.07
CA LEU A 89 3.11 -8.45 -7.64
C LEU A 89 1.64 -8.15 -7.34
N CYS A 90 1.03 -7.15 -8.00
CA CYS A 90 -0.41 -6.89 -7.89
C CYS A 90 -1.24 -8.12 -8.29
N PHE A 91 -0.89 -8.77 -9.41
CA PHE A 91 -1.55 -10.00 -9.85
C PHE A 91 -1.38 -11.14 -8.86
N LEU A 92 -0.18 -11.36 -8.31
CA LEU A 92 0.04 -12.37 -7.27
C LEU A 92 -0.81 -12.07 -6.03
N CYS A 93 -0.85 -10.82 -5.57
CA CYS A 93 -1.69 -10.43 -4.43
C CYS A 93 -3.17 -10.72 -4.67
N TRP A 94 -3.67 -10.50 -5.89
CA TRP A 94 -5.06 -10.81 -6.24
C TRP A 94 -5.35 -12.31 -6.26
N VAL A 95 -4.50 -13.11 -6.91
CA VAL A 95 -4.68 -14.56 -7.01
C VAL A 95 -4.62 -15.21 -5.62
N PHE A 96 -3.56 -14.94 -4.86
CA PHE A 96 -3.41 -15.51 -3.53
C PHE A 96 -4.43 -14.95 -2.54
N GLY A 97 -4.78 -13.67 -2.66
CA GLY A 97 -5.82 -13.05 -1.83
C GLY A 97 -7.18 -13.69 -2.07
N SER A 98 -7.52 -13.96 -3.33
CA SER A 98 -8.76 -14.64 -3.71
C SER A 98 -8.80 -16.07 -3.20
N PHE A 99 -7.71 -16.83 -3.39
CA PHE A 99 -7.58 -18.19 -2.87
C PHE A 99 -7.73 -18.23 -1.34
N LEU A 100 -7.01 -17.35 -0.63
CA LEU A 100 -7.08 -17.27 0.83
C LEU A 100 -8.49 -16.88 1.31
N ALA A 101 -9.10 -15.87 0.68
CA ALA A 101 -10.46 -15.42 1.03
C ALA A 101 -11.51 -16.52 0.80
N HIS A 102 -11.38 -17.27 -0.29
CA HIS A 102 -12.23 -18.41 -0.60
C HIS A 102 -12.14 -19.50 0.49
N HIS A 103 -10.92 -19.85 0.92
CA HIS A 103 -10.71 -20.88 1.93
C HIS A 103 -11.10 -20.47 3.36
N LEU A 104 -10.86 -19.21 3.74
CA LEU A 104 -11.17 -18.72 5.09
C LEU A 104 -12.65 -18.36 5.27
N GLY A 105 -13.30 -17.88 4.21
CA GLY A 105 -14.62 -17.24 4.30
C GLY A 105 -14.59 -15.90 5.05
N PHE A 106 -15.66 -15.13 4.93
CA PHE A 106 -15.71 -13.73 5.40
C PHE A 106 -15.43 -13.58 6.91
N SER A 107 -16.06 -14.43 7.74
CA SER A 107 -15.99 -14.36 9.21
C SER A 107 -14.56 -14.49 9.74
N LEU A 108 -13.74 -15.34 9.11
CA LEU A 108 -12.36 -15.56 9.52
C LEU A 108 -11.39 -14.60 8.81
N ALA A 109 -11.63 -14.30 7.53
CA ALA A 109 -10.80 -13.39 6.76
C ALA A 109 -10.71 -11.99 7.40
N TRP A 110 -11.85 -11.41 7.79
CA TRP A 110 -11.88 -10.10 8.47
C TRP A 110 -11.05 -10.08 9.76
N LYS A 111 -11.09 -11.15 10.56
CA LYS A 111 -10.32 -11.24 11.81
C LYS A 111 -8.81 -11.29 11.56
N VAL A 112 -8.40 -12.06 10.54
CA VAL A 112 -6.99 -12.13 10.11
C VAL A 112 -6.51 -10.77 9.61
N ILE A 113 -7.35 -10.05 8.86
CA ILE A 113 -7.04 -8.70 8.38
C ILE A 113 -6.88 -7.72 9.54
N MET A 114 -7.77 -7.71 10.53
CA MET A 114 -7.65 -6.81 11.67
C MET A 114 -6.37 -7.03 12.48
N ARG A 115 -5.96 -8.30 12.65
CA ARG A 115 -4.71 -8.66 13.35
C ARG A 115 -3.47 -8.22 12.58
N SER A 116 -3.47 -8.43 11.27
CA SER A 116 -2.35 -8.05 10.39
C SER A 116 -2.27 -6.53 10.20
N GLY A 117 -3.40 -5.85 9.99
CA GLY A 117 -3.53 -4.40 9.88
C GLY A 117 -2.95 -3.64 11.07
N LEU A 118 -3.23 -4.11 12.29
CA LEU A 118 -2.65 -3.54 13.51
C LEU A 118 -1.13 -3.65 13.51
N SER A 119 -0.59 -4.80 13.08
CA SER A 119 0.86 -5.03 13.01
C SER A 119 1.52 -4.13 11.95
N THR A 120 0.87 -3.94 10.81
CA THR A 120 1.36 -3.07 9.73
C THR A 120 1.28 -1.58 10.05
N MET A 121 0.42 -1.14 10.98
CA MET A 121 0.34 0.26 11.41
C MET A 121 1.32 0.60 12.55
N VAL A 122 1.61 -0.34 13.45
CA VAL A 122 2.47 -0.10 14.62
C VAL A 122 3.95 0.08 14.22
N ILE A 123 4.41 -0.65 13.20
CA ILE A 123 5.83 -0.60 12.79
C ILE A 123 6.19 0.77 12.17
N PRO A 124 5.45 1.31 11.17
CA PRO A 124 5.73 2.63 10.61
C PRO A 124 5.69 3.74 11.67
N ALA A 125 4.68 3.73 12.56
CA ALA A 125 4.54 4.74 13.60
C ALA A 125 5.77 4.81 14.54
N LYS A 126 6.34 3.65 14.89
CA LYS A 126 7.58 3.60 15.70
C LYS A 126 8.80 4.09 14.93
N VAL A 127 8.88 3.79 13.63
CA VAL A 127 10.00 4.25 12.81
C VAL A 127 9.92 5.75 12.55
N ASP A 128 8.72 6.28 12.27
CA ASP A 128 8.52 7.72 12.10
C ASP A 128 8.95 8.49 13.35
N ALA A 129 8.56 8.02 14.54
CA ALA A 129 9.02 8.60 15.80
C ALA A 129 10.55 8.60 15.93
N GLY A 130 11.21 7.48 15.57
CA GLY A 130 12.67 7.38 15.57
C GLY A 130 13.36 8.28 14.53
N ILE A 131 12.77 8.46 13.34
CA ILE A 131 13.29 9.35 12.30
C ILE A 131 13.20 10.81 12.78
N GLN A 132 12.11 11.21 13.43
CA GLN A 132 11.97 12.56 13.99
C GLN A 132 13.00 12.81 15.09
N GLU A 133 13.15 11.87 16.03
CA GLU A 133 14.15 11.98 17.10
C GLU A 133 15.59 12.09 16.55
N TRP A 134 15.92 11.32 15.51
CA TRP A 134 17.21 11.41 14.83
C TRP A 134 17.42 12.78 14.18
N LYS A 135 16.40 13.33 13.51
CA LYS A 135 16.47 14.66 12.87
C LYS A 135 16.70 15.75 13.90
N GLU A 136 15.97 15.72 15.01
CA GLU A 136 16.12 16.69 16.11
C GLU A 136 17.52 16.63 16.72
N LYS A 137 18.05 15.42 16.99
CA LYS A 137 19.41 15.22 17.49
C LYS A 137 20.47 15.71 16.51
N LYS A 138 20.25 15.52 15.21
CA LYS A 138 21.20 15.98 14.19
C LYS A 138 21.19 17.50 14.06
N GLN A 139 20.02 18.14 14.09
CA GLN A 139 19.92 19.61 14.05
C GLN A 139 20.59 20.26 15.27
N LYS A 140 20.39 19.72 16.48
CA LYS A 140 21.04 20.22 17.71
C LYS A 140 22.57 20.11 17.73
N LYS A 141 23.17 19.21 16.94
CA LYS A 141 24.63 19.07 16.83
C LYS A 141 25.26 20.06 15.84
N ILE A 142 24.46 20.70 15.01
CA ILE A 142 24.91 21.59 13.93
C ILE A 142 24.64 23.06 14.31
N SER A 143 23.82 23.32 15.33
CA SER A 143 23.61 24.61 15.99
C SER A 143 24.57 24.81 17.16
#